data_AF-V5FTW8-F1
#
_entry.id   AF-V5FTW8-F1
#
_cell.length_a   1.000
_cell.length_b   1.000
_cell.length_c   1.000
_cell.angle_alpha   90.00
_cell.angle_beta   90.00
_cell.angle_gamma   90.00
#
_symmetry.space_group_name_H-M   'P 1'
#
loop_
_entity.id
_entity.type
_entity.pdbx_description
1 polymer ?
#
loop_
_entity_poly.entity_id
_entity_poly.type
_entity_poly.pdbx_seq_one_letter_code
_entity_poly.pdbx_strand_id
1 'polypeptide(L)'
;SIQSRLKLLYNFSDKLYSCWTLMPLSDEQIDMKIPPLEGLISPKLRYLLAPRVYTLPFVRCIGKTMIQGKNYGPQIIVKRISQEGQKCKPIFVQIARQVVDLKPQELRLPSRAWKVKLLGEGADDAGGVFDDTITEMCQEITTGVVPLLIPTPNAINDEGYNRDKYLLNPQLLSTQNLNWFKFLGEQNYCK
;
A
#
# COMPACT_ATOMS: atom_id res chain seq x y z
N SER A 1 -34.86 -13.56 12.33
CA SER A 1 -34.41 -12.28 12.92
C SER A 1 -33.07 -11.86 12.30
N ILE A 2 -32.62 -10.62 12.51
CA ILE A 2 -31.29 -10.14 12.08
C ILE A 2 -30.16 -11.03 12.64
N GLN A 3 -30.31 -11.49 13.89
CA GLN A 3 -29.37 -12.39 14.54
C GLN A 3 -29.17 -13.72 13.79
N SER A 4 -30.25 -14.32 13.27
CA SER A 4 -30.17 -15.55 12.45
C SER A 4 -29.39 -15.32 11.15
N ARG A 5 -29.60 -14.18 10.50
CA ARG A 5 -28.91 -13.81 9.25
C ARG A 5 -27.42 -13.59 9.49
N LEU A 6 -27.07 -12.94 10.61
CA LEU A 6 -25.67 -12.76 11.02
C LEU A 6 -24.97 -14.08 11.32
N LYS A 7 -25.63 -15.00 12.06
CA LYS A 7 -25.11 -16.36 12.32
C LYS A 7 -24.86 -17.14 11.03
N LEU A 8 -25.79 -17.09 10.08
CA LEU A 8 -25.64 -17.72 8.77
C LEU A 8 -24.42 -17.16 8.02
N LEU A 9 -24.24 -15.84 8.03
CA LEU A 9 -23.14 -15.16 7.35
C LEU A 9 -21.76 -15.51 7.94
N TYR A 10 -21.67 -15.60 9.27
CA TYR A 10 -20.45 -16.07 9.93
C TYR A 10 -20.14 -17.52 9.58
N ASN A 11 -21.14 -18.41 9.66
CA ASN A 11 -20.96 -19.83 9.30
C ASN A 11 -20.54 -20.00 7.84
N PHE A 12 -21.15 -19.26 6.93
CA PHE A 12 -20.77 -19.25 5.51
C PHE A 12 -19.33 -18.74 5.33
N SER A 13 -18.97 -17.64 6.01
CA SER A 13 -17.60 -17.10 5.99
C SER A 13 -16.56 -18.10 6.51
N ASP A 14 -16.88 -18.85 7.59
CA ASP A 14 -16.01 -19.91 8.12
C ASP A 14 -15.80 -21.03 7.11
N LYS A 15 -16.89 -21.48 6.46
CA LYS A 15 -16.81 -22.52 5.45
C LYS A 15 -16.00 -22.08 4.24
N LEU A 16 -16.25 -20.88 3.70
CA LEU A 16 -15.46 -20.31 2.61
C LEU A 16 -13.97 -20.21 2.99
N TYR A 17 -13.66 -19.73 4.19
CA TYR A 17 -12.28 -19.67 4.67
C TYR A 17 -11.62 -21.06 4.79
N SER A 18 -12.37 -22.10 5.13
CA SER A 18 -11.82 -23.46 5.22
C SER A 18 -11.50 -24.09 3.86
N CYS A 19 -12.18 -23.67 2.79
CA CYS A 19 -12.09 -24.28 1.47
C CYS A 19 -11.58 -23.36 0.36
N TRP A 20 -11.17 -22.10 0.65
CA TRP A 20 -10.76 -21.15 -0.39
C TRP A 20 -9.59 -21.64 -1.24
N THR A 21 -8.67 -22.43 -0.68
CA THR A 21 -7.54 -23.03 -1.41
C THR A 21 -7.96 -24.12 -2.38
N LEU A 22 -9.19 -24.61 -2.28
CA LEU A 22 -9.79 -25.60 -3.17
C LEU A 22 -10.66 -24.92 -4.24
N MET A 23 -10.81 -23.60 -4.19
CA MET A 23 -11.53 -22.86 -5.22
C MET A 23 -10.59 -22.64 -6.40
N PRO A 24 -11.02 -22.96 -7.62
CA PRO A 24 -10.29 -22.56 -8.80
C PRO A 24 -10.46 -21.05 -8.92
N LEU A 25 -9.43 -20.28 -8.56
CA LEU A 25 -9.44 -18.81 -8.59
C LEU A 25 -8.60 -18.24 -9.74
N SER A 26 -8.03 -19.12 -10.55
CA SER A 26 -7.12 -18.86 -11.67
C SER A 26 -7.61 -19.61 -12.93
N ASP A 27 -6.74 -19.76 -13.93
CA ASP A 27 -7.01 -20.47 -15.19
C ASP A 27 -7.52 -21.91 -14.99
N GLU A 28 -7.32 -22.49 -13.80
CA GLU A 28 -7.93 -23.76 -13.36
C GLU A 28 -9.46 -23.79 -13.52
N GLN A 29 -10.15 -22.63 -13.47
CA GLN A 29 -11.59 -22.54 -13.72
C GLN A 29 -11.96 -23.02 -15.13
N ILE A 30 -11.13 -22.70 -16.11
CA ILE A 30 -11.33 -23.03 -17.52
C ILE A 30 -11.19 -24.55 -17.70
N ASP A 31 -10.14 -25.12 -17.11
CA ASP A 31 -9.86 -26.57 -17.18
C ASP A 31 -10.95 -27.40 -16.48
N MET A 32 -11.44 -26.92 -15.33
CA MET A 32 -12.50 -27.60 -14.57
C MET A 32 -13.91 -27.36 -15.11
N LYS A 33 -14.07 -26.56 -16.17
CA LYS A 33 -15.37 -26.15 -16.74
C LYS A 33 -16.34 -25.58 -15.69
N ILE A 34 -15.81 -24.90 -14.68
CA ILE A 34 -16.60 -24.29 -13.62
C ILE A 34 -17.05 -22.91 -14.11
N PRO A 35 -18.35 -22.55 -14.01
CA PRO A 35 -18.81 -21.20 -14.31
C PRO A 35 -18.03 -20.16 -13.49
N PRO A 36 -17.80 -18.95 -14.02
CA PRO A 36 -17.10 -17.92 -13.27
C PRO A 36 -17.72 -17.78 -11.88
N LEU A 37 -16.88 -17.66 -10.86
CA LEU A 37 -17.32 -17.56 -9.45
C LEU A 37 -17.92 -16.18 -9.15
N GLU A 38 -18.86 -15.72 -9.98
CA GLU A 38 -19.49 -14.38 -9.98
C GLU A 38 -20.05 -14.01 -8.62
N GLY A 39 -20.62 -15.00 -7.91
CA GLY A 39 -21.11 -14.81 -6.54
C GLY A 39 -20.01 -14.44 -5.56
N LEU A 40 -18.83 -15.05 -5.65
CA LEU A 40 -17.69 -14.80 -4.77
C LEU A 40 -16.96 -13.50 -5.11
N ILE A 41 -16.91 -13.13 -6.39
CA ILE A 41 -16.37 -11.84 -6.83
C ILE A 41 -17.39 -10.69 -6.73
N SER A 42 -18.63 -10.98 -6.34
CA SER A 42 -19.69 -9.98 -6.22
C SER A 42 -19.31 -8.88 -5.24
N PRO A 43 -19.30 -7.60 -5.66
CA PRO A 43 -19.03 -6.48 -4.76
C PRO A 43 -20.02 -6.42 -3.60
N LYS A 44 -21.26 -6.85 -3.83
CA LYS A 44 -22.32 -6.88 -2.81
C LYS A 44 -22.03 -7.91 -1.72
N LEU A 45 -21.44 -9.06 -2.08
CA LEU A 45 -21.10 -10.11 -1.14
C LEU A 45 -19.83 -9.77 -0.34
N ARG A 46 -18.87 -9.05 -0.94
CA ARG A 46 -17.62 -8.65 -0.27
C ARG A 46 -17.87 -7.92 1.06
N TYR A 47 -18.84 -7.01 1.11
CA TYR A 47 -19.19 -6.29 2.34
C TYR A 47 -19.90 -7.15 3.40
N LEU A 48 -20.41 -8.32 3.01
CA LEU A 48 -21.10 -9.24 3.90
C LEU A 48 -20.12 -10.28 4.46
N LEU A 49 -19.07 -10.65 3.73
CA LEU A 49 -18.09 -11.62 4.20
C LEU A 49 -17.25 -11.07 5.34
N ALA A 50 -16.93 -11.94 6.30
CA ALA A 50 -16.02 -11.59 7.39
C ALA A 50 -14.64 -11.20 6.81
N PRO A 51 -13.96 -10.16 7.33
CA PRO A 51 -12.69 -9.66 6.80
C PRO A 51 -11.65 -10.75 6.51
N ARG A 52 -11.50 -11.71 7.43
CA ARG A 52 -10.59 -12.85 7.31
C ARG A 52 -10.73 -13.67 6.02
N VAL A 53 -11.89 -13.66 5.36
CA VAL A 53 -12.14 -14.41 4.12
C VAL A 53 -11.44 -13.75 2.92
N TYR A 54 -11.32 -12.43 2.89
CA TYR A 54 -10.66 -11.72 1.79
C TYR A 54 -9.27 -11.18 2.16
N THR A 55 -9.00 -10.92 3.44
CA THR A 55 -7.69 -10.40 3.89
C THR A 55 -6.65 -11.48 4.05
N LEU A 56 -6.94 -12.59 4.76
CA LEU A 56 -5.93 -13.60 5.06
C LEU A 56 -5.42 -14.34 3.82
N PRO A 57 -6.28 -14.77 2.86
CA PRO A 57 -5.79 -15.33 1.60
C PRO A 57 -4.87 -14.38 0.86
N PHE A 58 -5.26 -13.12 0.74
CA PHE A 58 -4.48 -12.08 0.08
C PHE A 58 -3.11 -11.87 0.75
N VAL A 59 -3.08 -11.68 2.07
CA VAL A 59 -1.84 -11.53 2.85
C VAL A 59 -0.95 -12.78 2.71
N ARG A 60 -1.52 -13.98 2.73
CA ARG A 60 -0.76 -15.23 2.51
C ARG A 60 -0.17 -15.32 1.11
N CYS A 61 -0.95 -14.97 0.08
CA CYS A 61 -0.49 -14.95 -1.30
C CYS A 61 0.64 -13.93 -1.49
N ILE A 62 0.50 -12.73 -0.95
CA ILE A 62 1.58 -11.73 -0.95
C ILE A 62 2.80 -12.24 -0.21
N GLY A 63 2.61 -12.81 1.00
CA GLY A 63 3.70 -13.35 1.81
C GLY A 63 4.54 -14.42 1.11
N LYS A 64 3.91 -15.24 0.25
CA LYS A 64 4.62 -16.22 -0.61
C LYS A 64 5.50 -15.58 -1.68
N THR A 65 5.23 -14.33 -2.05
CA THR A 65 6.04 -13.56 -3.02
C THR A 65 7.16 -12.74 -2.38
N MET A 66 7.21 -12.68 -1.05
CA MET A 66 8.20 -11.90 -0.30
C MET A 66 9.50 -12.68 -0.10
N ILE A 67 10.62 -11.95 -0.13
CA ILE A 67 11.94 -12.47 0.19
C ILE A 67 11.99 -12.80 1.69
N GLN A 68 12.26 -14.06 2.00
CA GLN A 68 12.40 -14.56 3.37
C GLN A 68 13.85 -14.39 3.87
N GLY A 69 14.03 -14.33 5.19
CA GLY A 69 15.36 -14.29 5.82
C GLY A 69 16.07 -12.93 5.77
N LYS A 70 15.40 -11.87 5.29
CA LYS A 70 15.89 -10.49 5.36
C LYS A 70 14.87 -9.60 6.07
N ASN A 71 15.36 -8.70 6.93
CA ASN A 71 14.53 -7.77 7.68
C ASN A 71 14.29 -6.44 6.93
N TYR A 72 15.21 -6.06 6.05
CA TYR A 72 15.15 -4.83 5.27
C TYR A 72 15.70 -5.03 3.85
N GLY A 73 15.18 -4.23 2.92
CA GLY A 73 15.66 -4.18 1.54
C GLY A 73 16.90 -3.30 1.35
N PRO A 74 17.15 -2.81 0.12
CA PRO A 74 18.31 -1.97 -0.20
C PRO A 74 18.44 -0.73 0.70
N GLN A 75 19.65 -0.18 0.82
CA GLN A 75 19.87 1.04 1.59
C GLN A 75 19.51 2.28 0.76
N ILE A 76 18.71 3.18 1.34
CA ILE A 76 18.27 4.44 0.74
C ILE A 76 18.82 5.59 1.58
N ILE A 77 19.42 6.56 0.90
CA ILE A 77 20.11 7.67 1.56
C ILE A 77 19.20 8.90 1.56
N VAL A 78 19.01 9.51 2.71
CA VAL A 78 18.11 10.66 2.89
C VAL A 78 18.86 11.79 3.59
N LYS A 79 18.69 13.03 3.13
CA LYS A 79 19.29 14.22 3.73
C LYS A 79 18.19 15.17 4.21
N ARG A 80 18.07 15.35 5.54
CA ARG A 80 17.14 16.32 6.15
C ARG A 80 17.79 17.68 6.40
N ILE A 81 19.06 17.68 6.78
CA ILE A 81 19.80 18.89 7.13
C ILE A 81 20.51 19.45 5.90
N SER A 82 20.28 20.72 5.59
CA SER A 82 21.05 21.41 4.56
C SER A 82 22.40 21.88 5.10
N GLN A 83 23.42 21.80 4.26
CA GLN A 83 24.69 22.49 4.46
C GLN A 83 24.72 23.61 3.43
N GLU A 84 25.05 24.83 3.85
CA GLU A 84 25.24 26.01 2.96
C GLU A 84 23.96 26.65 2.38
N GLY A 85 22.91 26.84 3.19
CA GLY A 85 21.77 27.72 2.84
C GLY A 85 20.84 27.24 1.72
N GLN A 86 21.12 26.10 1.08
CA GLN A 86 20.22 25.49 0.11
C GLN A 86 19.02 24.83 0.81
N LYS A 87 17.85 24.75 0.17
CA LYS A 87 16.73 23.95 0.73
C LYS A 87 16.94 22.48 0.39
N CYS A 88 16.78 21.60 1.37
CA CYS A 88 16.73 20.16 1.10
C CYS A 88 15.48 19.84 0.27
N LYS A 89 15.62 18.88 -0.66
CA LYS A 89 14.46 18.36 -1.39
C LYS A 89 13.54 17.62 -0.41
N PRO A 90 12.23 17.58 -0.67
CA PRO A 90 11.31 16.76 0.12
C PRO A 90 11.77 15.30 0.20
N ILE A 91 11.59 14.67 1.35
CA ILE A 91 11.98 13.29 1.67
C ILE A 91 11.36 12.32 0.67
N PHE A 92 10.09 12.54 0.32
CA PHE A 92 9.41 11.76 -0.69
C PHE A 92 10.16 11.79 -2.02
N VAL A 93 10.59 12.97 -2.47
CA VAL A 93 11.31 13.13 -3.74
C VAL A 93 12.69 12.45 -3.68
N GLN A 94 13.36 12.52 -2.53
CA GLN A 94 14.66 11.88 -2.34
C GLN A 94 14.56 10.35 -2.40
N ILE A 95 13.55 9.77 -1.74
CA ILE A 95 13.32 8.32 -1.68
C ILE A 95 12.77 7.84 -3.03
N ALA A 96 11.76 8.50 -3.60
CA ALA A 96 11.14 8.11 -4.87
C ALA A 96 12.18 7.96 -5.99
N ARG A 97 13.13 8.90 -6.06
CA ARG A 97 14.22 8.86 -7.04
C ARG A 97 15.12 7.62 -6.91
N GLN A 98 15.35 7.14 -5.69
CA GLN A 98 16.21 5.98 -5.46
C GLN A 98 15.45 4.66 -5.59
N VAL A 99 14.17 4.64 -5.25
CA VAL A 99 13.36 3.41 -5.18
C VAL A 99 12.75 3.03 -6.53
N VAL A 100 12.32 3.99 -7.35
CA VAL A 100 11.57 3.73 -8.60
C VAL A 100 12.34 2.90 -9.64
N ASP A 101 13.67 2.92 -9.55
CA ASP A 101 14.61 2.22 -10.43
C ASP A 101 15.09 0.88 -9.85
N LEU A 102 14.70 0.55 -8.61
CA LEU A 102 15.04 -0.73 -7.99
C LEU A 102 14.22 -1.86 -8.59
N LYS A 103 14.76 -3.07 -8.50
CA LYS A 103 14.03 -4.27 -8.89
C LYS A 103 12.87 -4.48 -7.90
N PRO A 104 11.62 -4.63 -8.35
CA PRO A 104 10.48 -4.80 -7.44
C PRO A 104 10.63 -5.99 -6.48
N GLN A 105 11.36 -7.03 -6.89
CA GLN A 105 11.66 -8.20 -6.06
C GLN A 105 12.44 -7.82 -4.79
N GLU A 106 13.36 -6.86 -4.87
CA GLU A 106 14.19 -6.42 -3.74
C GLU A 106 13.43 -5.59 -2.71
N LEU A 107 12.21 -5.14 -3.03
CA LEU A 107 11.35 -4.36 -2.15
C LEU A 107 10.28 -5.21 -1.46
N ARG A 108 10.03 -6.44 -1.94
CA ARG A 108 9.04 -7.37 -1.37
C ARG A 108 9.61 -8.06 -0.14
N LEU A 109 9.62 -7.35 0.98
CA LEU A 109 10.04 -7.88 2.28
C LEU A 109 8.89 -7.89 3.28
N PRO A 110 8.93 -8.81 4.27
CA PRO A 110 7.86 -8.93 5.27
C PRO A 110 7.83 -7.78 6.29
N SER A 111 8.92 -7.00 6.40
CA SER A 111 9.05 -5.95 7.41
C SER A 111 9.29 -4.58 6.78
N ARG A 112 10.46 -4.35 6.17
CA ARG A 112 10.80 -3.05 5.57
C ARG A 112 11.29 -3.20 4.14
N ALA A 113 10.66 -2.46 3.22
CA ALA A 113 11.03 -2.48 1.81
C ALA A 113 12.44 -1.91 1.55
N TRP A 114 12.97 -1.06 2.43
CA TRP A 114 14.34 -0.55 2.38
C TRP A 114 14.85 -0.17 3.77
N LYS A 115 16.18 0.03 3.87
CA LYS A 115 16.86 0.57 5.06
C LYS A 115 17.18 2.05 4.83
N VAL A 116 16.81 2.92 5.76
CA VAL A 116 17.11 4.36 5.64
C VAL A 116 18.46 4.67 6.28
N LYS A 117 19.28 5.45 5.57
CA LYS A 117 20.51 6.07 6.10
C LYS A 117 20.41 7.58 5.99
N LEU A 118 20.45 8.26 7.13
CA LEU A 118 20.38 9.72 7.19
C LEU A 118 21.77 10.34 7.02
N LEU A 119 21.94 11.23 6.05
CA LEU A 119 23.20 11.93 5.83
C LEU A 119 23.36 13.06 6.84
N GLY A 120 24.49 13.04 7.55
CA GLY A 120 24.83 14.06 8.54
C GLY A 120 24.15 13.86 9.89
N GLU A 121 23.42 12.77 10.07
CA GLU A 121 22.80 12.39 11.34
C GLU A 121 23.44 11.08 11.81
N GLY A 122 23.80 10.98 13.09
CA GLY A 122 24.41 9.77 13.69
C GLY A 122 23.43 8.62 13.92
N ALA A 123 22.28 8.65 13.26
CA ALA A 123 21.21 7.66 13.43
C ALA A 123 21.41 6.52 12.41
N ASP A 124 21.93 5.39 12.88
CA ASP A 124 21.94 4.13 12.14
C ASP A 124 20.78 3.27 12.65
N ASP A 125 19.75 3.15 11.80
CA ASP A 125 18.45 2.49 11.95
C ASP A 125 18.29 1.50 13.13
N ALA A 126 17.78 2.01 14.26
CA ALA A 126 17.11 1.25 15.30
C ALA A 126 15.59 1.34 15.12
N GLY A 127 15.05 0.92 13.97
CA GLY A 127 13.62 0.75 13.72
C GLY A 127 12.74 2.00 13.64
N GLY A 128 13.09 3.12 14.28
CA GLY A 128 12.31 4.36 14.24
C GLY A 128 12.49 5.16 12.94
N VAL A 129 13.71 5.16 12.39
CA VAL A 129 14.08 6.06 11.28
C VAL A 129 13.25 5.82 10.02
N PHE A 130 13.00 4.55 9.67
CA PHE A 130 12.15 4.23 8.52
C PHE A 130 10.72 4.74 8.75
N ASP A 131 10.13 4.47 9.91
CA ASP A 131 8.74 4.89 10.21
C ASP A 131 8.61 6.42 10.28
N ASP A 132 9.63 7.12 10.79
CA ASP A 132 9.72 8.58 10.77
C ASP A 132 9.71 9.10 9.33
N THR A 133 10.54 8.55 8.44
CA THR A 133 10.56 8.99 7.03
C THR A 133 9.26 8.66 6.28
N ILE A 134 8.58 7.55 6.59
CA ILE A 134 7.23 7.30 6.06
C ILE A 134 6.27 8.41 6.50
N THR A 135 6.31 8.78 7.79
CA THR A 135 5.46 9.83 8.36
C THR A 135 5.72 11.18 7.70
N GLU A 136 6.99 11.55 7.53
CA GLU A 136 7.40 12.78 6.84
C GLU A 136 6.91 12.79 5.38
N MET A 137 7.07 11.67 4.64
CA MET A 137 6.53 11.56 3.28
C MET A 137 5.01 11.74 3.24
N CYS A 138 4.27 11.14 4.17
CA CYS A 138 2.82 11.31 4.26
C CYS A 138 2.43 12.78 4.53
N GLN A 139 3.16 13.46 5.42
CA GLN A 139 2.95 14.88 5.68
C GLN A 139 3.24 15.73 4.45
N GLU A 140 4.35 15.49 3.74
CA GLU A 140 4.70 16.22 2.53
C GLU A 140 3.63 16.11 1.43
N ILE A 141 3.06 14.91 1.25
CA ILE A 141 2.00 14.69 0.27
C ILE A 141 0.68 15.37 0.71
N THR A 142 0.28 15.21 1.97
CA THR A 142 -1.02 15.70 2.47
C THR A 142 -1.06 17.22 2.66
N THR A 143 0.08 17.85 2.94
CA THR A 143 0.20 19.31 3.06
C THR A 143 0.43 20.01 1.71
N GLY A 144 0.60 19.24 0.62
CA GLY A 144 0.81 19.78 -0.73
C GLY A 144 2.25 20.20 -1.04
N VAL A 145 3.22 19.95 -0.14
CA VAL A 145 4.66 20.11 -0.43
C VAL A 145 5.06 19.25 -1.64
N VAL A 146 4.50 18.05 -1.72
CA VAL A 146 4.54 17.19 -2.90
C VAL A 146 3.13 17.10 -3.48
N PRO A 147 2.85 17.72 -4.64
CA PRO A 147 1.49 17.98 -5.11
C PRO A 147 0.80 16.77 -5.76
N LEU A 148 1.09 15.54 -5.30
CA LEU A 148 0.52 14.31 -5.85
C LEU A 148 -0.96 14.14 -5.54
N LEU A 149 -1.41 14.69 -4.42
CA LEU A 149 -2.78 14.59 -3.95
C LEU A 149 -3.45 15.96 -3.97
N ILE A 150 -4.75 15.96 -4.26
CA ILE A 150 -5.63 17.13 -4.13
C ILE A 150 -6.77 16.78 -3.17
N PRO A 151 -7.25 17.74 -2.36
CA PRO A 151 -8.41 17.51 -1.50
C PRO A 151 -9.64 17.19 -2.36
N THR A 152 -10.54 16.36 -1.83
CA THR A 152 -11.85 16.13 -2.48
C THR A 152 -12.69 17.42 -2.47
N PRO A 153 -13.67 17.59 -3.38
CA PRO A 153 -14.60 18.72 -3.32
C PRO A 153 -15.27 18.89 -1.95
N ASN A 154 -15.60 17.77 -1.30
CA ASN A 154 -16.17 17.76 0.06
C ASN A 154 -15.20 18.29 1.12
N ALA A 155 -13.90 17.99 0.99
CA ALA A 155 -12.87 18.53 1.87
C ALA A 155 -12.67 20.04 1.66
N ILE A 156 -12.77 20.53 0.42
CA ILE A 156 -12.65 21.97 0.10
C ILE A 156 -13.84 22.75 0.65
N ASN A 157 -15.06 22.21 0.48
CA ASN A 157 -16.30 22.85 0.91
C ASN A 157 -16.60 22.64 2.41
N ASP A 158 -15.82 21.81 3.09
CA ASP A 158 -16.01 21.38 4.48
C ASP A 158 -17.37 20.69 4.77
N GLU A 159 -17.96 20.07 3.76
CA GLU A 159 -19.32 19.53 3.81
C GLU A 159 -19.38 18.02 3.51
N GLY A 160 -20.28 17.32 4.20
CA GLY A 160 -20.59 15.91 3.94
C GLY A 160 -19.53 14.90 4.39
N TYR A 161 -19.58 13.70 3.80
CA TYR A 161 -18.64 12.60 4.06
C TYR A 161 -17.35 12.74 3.25
N ASN A 162 -16.28 12.03 3.64
CA ASN A 162 -14.99 11.98 2.92
C ASN A 162 -14.17 13.28 2.94
N ARG A 163 -14.37 14.14 3.93
CA ARG A 163 -13.57 15.37 4.16
C ARG A 163 -12.09 15.08 4.44
N ASP A 164 -11.77 13.87 4.89
CA ASP A 164 -10.42 13.37 5.15
C ASP A 164 -9.80 12.66 3.94
N LYS A 165 -10.47 12.64 2.78
CA LYS A 165 -10.02 11.93 1.58
C LYS A 165 -9.38 12.87 0.56
N TYR A 166 -8.52 12.28 -0.26
CA TYR A 166 -7.79 12.94 -1.32
C TYR A 166 -8.00 12.21 -2.66
N LEU A 167 -7.84 12.95 -3.75
CA LEU A 167 -7.77 12.43 -5.12
C LEU A 167 -6.34 12.56 -5.65
N LEU A 168 -5.96 11.76 -6.65
CA LEU A 168 -4.71 11.98 -7.39
C LEU A 168 -4.79 13.27 -8.20
N ASN A 169 -3.71 14.03 -8.25
CA ASN A 169 -3.65 15.28 -9.01
C ASN A 169 -3.54 15.00 -10.52
N PRO A 170 -4.59 15.27 -11.34
CA PRO A 170 -4.58 14.95 -12.76
C PRO A 170 -3.70 15.90 -13.60
N GLN A 171 -3.25 17.03 -13.02
CA GLN A 171 -2.43 18.02 -13.73
C GLN A 171 -0.96 17.63 -13.82
N LEU A 172 -0.54 16.60 -13.08
CA LEU A 172 0.84 16.18 -12.99
C LEU A 172 1.20 15.12 -14.05
N LEU A 173 1.50 15.58 -15.27
CA LEU A 173 1.72 14.69 -16.43
C LEU A 173 3.19 14.53 -16.86
N SER A 174 4.13 15.20 -16.20
CA SER A 174 5.55 15.07 -16.54
C SER A 174 6.08 13.67 -16.22
N THR A 175 7.09 13.20 -16.93
CA THR A 175 7.74 11.89 -16.69
C THR A 175 8.19 11.75 -15.22
N GLN A 176 8.71 12.83 -14.64
CA GLN A 176 9.10 12.85 -13.24
C GLN A 176 7.91 12.61 -12.30
N ASN A 177 6.78 13.27 -12.56
CA ASN A 177 5.58 13.11 -11.74
C ASN A 177 4.96 11.71 -11.92
N LEU A 178 5.02 11.14 -13.12
CA LEU A 178 4.58 9.76 -13.35
C LEU A 178 5.43 8.77 -12.54
N ASN A 179 6.75 9.00 -12.43
CA ASN A 179 7.61 8.20 -11.55
C ASN A 179 7.26 8.37 -10.06
N TRP A 180 6.83 9.57 -9.65
CA TRP A 180 6.33 9.78 -8.30
C TRP A 180 5.02 9.04 -8.02
N PHE A 181 4.07 9.03 -8.97
CA PHE A 181 2.87 8.19 -8.87
C PHE A 181 3.20 6.70 -8.86
N LYS A 182 4.15 6.26 -9.69
CA LYS A 182 4.64 4.88 -9.69
C LYS A 182 5.18 4.49 -8.32
N PHE A 183 6.08 5.31 -7.75
CA PHE A 183 6.62 5.10 -6.42
C PHE A 183 5.52 5.05 -5.34
N LEU A 184 4.55 5.98 -5.38
CA LEU A 184 3.41 5.96 -4.46
C LEU A 184 2.61 4.65 -4.55
N GLY A 185 2.45 4.10 -5.75
CA GLY A 185 1.81 2.81 -5.99
C GLY A 185 2.61 1.62 -5.46
N GLU A 186 3.94 1.61 -5.67
CA GLU A 186 4.83 0.51 -5.23
C GLU A 186 4.85 0.34 -3.70
N GLN A 187 4.63 1.41 -2.94
CA GLN A 187 4.49 1.33 -1.48
C GLN A 187 3.31 0.47 -1.01
N ASN A 188 2.22 0.45 -1.77
CA ASN A 188 1.01 -0.29 -1.40
C ASN A 188 1.16 -1.81 -1.53
N TYR A 189 2.26 -2.30 -2.12
CA TYR A 189 2.56 -3.74 -2.22
C TYR A 189 3.40 -4.27 -1.06
N CYS A 190 3.92 -3.39 -0.20
CA CYS A 190 4.86 -3.75 0.87
C CYS A 190 4.21 -3.78 2.27
N LYS A 191 2.90 -3.56 2.40
CA LYS A 191 2.14 -3.64 3.66
C LYS A 191 0.84 -4.41 3.48
#